data_AF-A0A4R2MEM1-F1
#
_entry.id   AF-A0A4R2MEM1-F1
#
_cell.length_a   1.000
_cell.length_b   1.000
_cell.length_c   1.000
_cell.angle_alpha   90.00
_cell.angle_beta   90.00
_cell.angle_gamma   90.00
#
_symmetry.space_group_name_H-M   'P 1'
#
loop_
_entity.id
_entity.type
_entity.pdbx_description
1 polymer ?
#
loop_
_entity_poly.entity_id
_entity_poly.type
_entity_poly.pdbx_seq_one_letter_code
_entity_poly.pdbx_strand_id
1 'polypeptide(L)'
;MATRREDKRLERLRTLDEQIADALRQSQDSGELKSAPSWGRPLALDDGYDQTPDGLKMPFKILKDAGHVPAEVELMREIAALQAELDAAPAAEADTPAWRARRQRVAELRQQLALRLEHLRRSASL
;
A
#
# COMPACT_ATOMS: atom_id res chain seq x y z
N MET A 1 18.11 -27.60 21.65
CA MET A 1 16.97 -26.71 21.99
C MET A 1 17.37 -25.45 22.78
N ALA A 2 18.53 -25.39 23.45
CA ALA A 2 18.97 -24.21 24.21
C ALA A 2 19.41 -23.01 23.34
N THR A 3 20.07 -23.26 22.21
CA THR A 3 20.63 -22.23 21.30
C THR A 3 19.57 -21.27 20.74
N ARG A 4 18.47 -21.80 20.18
CA ARG A 4 17.39 -21.01 19.57
C ARG A 4 16.70 -20.01 20.55
N ARG A 5 16.77 -20.24 21.86
CA ARG A 5 16.21 -19.32 22.89
C ARG A 5 17.20 -18.21 23.23
N GLU A 6 18.49 -18.54 23.26
CA GLU A 6 19.59 -17.60 23.48
C GLU A 6 19.67 -16.61 22.30
N ASP A 7 19.60 -17.12 21.06
CA ASP A 7 19.64 -16.32 19.82
C ASP A 7 18.51 -15.30 19.78
N LYS A 8 17.27 -15.72 20.07
CA LYS A 8 16.09 -14.83 20.17
C LYS A 8 16.16 -13.82 21.31
N ARG A 9 16.95 -14.07 22.35
CA ARG A 9 17.16 -13.13 23.46
C ARG A 9 18.17 -12.07 23.03
N LEU A 10 19.28 -12.50 22.43
CA LEU A 10 20.30 -11.62 21.90
C LEU A 10 19.71 -10.70 20.82
N GLU A 11 18.94 -11.24 19.88
CA GLU A 11 18.26 -10.49 18.82
C GLU A 11 17.35 -9.37 19.36
N ARG A 12 16.69 -9.60 20.50
CA ARG A 12 15.88 -8.59 21.21
C ARG A 12 16.68 -7.52 21.94
N LEU A 13 17.96 -7.79 22.23
CA LEU A 13 18.87 -6.85 22.90
C LEU A 13 19.67 -6.01 21.90
N ARG A 14 19.58 -6.32 20.60
CA ARG A 14 20.28 -5.57 19.55
C ARG A 14 19.59 -4.26 19.27
N THR A 15 20.39 -3.25 18.96
CA THR A 15 19.90 -1.96 18.51
C THR A 15 19.31 -2.07 17.11
N LEU A 16 18.42 -1.14 16.74
CA LEU A 16 17.87 -1.05 15.39
C LEU A 16 19.00 -0.88 14.35
N ASP A 17 20.03 -0.09 14.69
CA ASP A 17 21.17 0.18 13.81
C ASP A 17 21.96 -1.10 13.49
N GLU A 18 22.15 -1.98 14.48
CA GLU A 18 22.80 -3.28 14.25
C GLU A 18 21.99 -4.18 13.31
N GLN A 19 20.66 -4.20 13.47
CA GLN A 19 19.77 -4.98 12.62
C GLN A 19 19.79 -4.46 11.18
N ILE A 20 19.78 -3.13 11.00
CA ILE A 20 19.89 -2.49 9.69
C ILE A 20 21.26 -2.83 9.05
N ALA A 21 22.35 -2.72 9.81
CA ALA A 21 23.69 -2.99 9.31
C ALA A 21 23.87 -4.46 8.85
N ASP A 22 23.30 -5.41 9.60
CA ASP A 22 23.32 -6.83 9.21
C ASP A 22 22.48 -7.09 7.96
N ALA A 23 21.27 -6.52 7.87
CA ALA A 23 20.42 -6.67 6.70
C ALA A 23 21.09 -6.11 5.44
N LEU A 24 21.77 -4.96 5.55
CA LEU A 24 22.54 -4.37 4.45
C LEU A 24 23.70 -5.27 4.03
N ARG A 25 24.48 -5.82 4.97
CA ARG A 25 25.57 -6.78 4.66
C ARG A 25 25.03 -8.00 3.93
N GLN A 26 23.95 -8.60 4.43
CA GLN A 26 23.35 -9.78 3.83
C GLN A 26 22.89 -9.52 2.39
N SER A 27 22.26 -8.35 2.15
CA SER A 27 21.79 -7.97 0.81
C SER A 27 22.95 -7.61 -0.15
N GLN A 28 24.09 -7.17 0.38
CA GLN A 28 25.32 -6.96 -0.42
C GLN A 28 25.95 -8.30 -0.82
N ASP A 29 26.05 -9.23 0.13
CA ASP A 29 26.65 -10.55 -0.07
C ASP A 29 25.81 -11.41 -1.02
N SER A 30 24.48 -11.32 -0.94
CA SER A 30 23.56 -12.01 -1.88
C SER A 30 23.56 -11.39 -3.28
N GLY A 31 24.06 -10.16 -3.43
CA GLY A 31 24.00 -9.39 -4.66
C GLY A 31 22.63 -8.74 -4.94
N GLU A 32 21.64 -8.91 -4.05
CA GLU A 32 20.30 -8.33 -4.17
C GLU A 32 20.38 -6.79 -4.32
N LEU A 33 21.19 -6.12 -3.50
CA LEU A 33 21.41 -4.67 -3.61
C LEU A 33 21.90 -4.25 -5.00
N LYS A 34 22.83 -5.01 -5.58
CA LYS A 34 23.38 -4.73 -6.92
C LYS A 34 22.39 -5.04 -8.04
N SER A 35 21.44 -5.94 -7.80
CA SER A 35 20.38 -6.29 -8.74
C SER A 35 19.27 -5.24 -8.81
N ALA A 36 19.22 -4.31 -7.85
CA ALA A 36 18.21 -3.27 -7.80
C ALA A 36 18.26 -2.38 -9.06
N PRO A 37 17.10 -2.01 -9.66
CA PRO A 37 17.05 -1.20 -10.87
C PRO A 37 17.81 0.13 -10.75
N SER A 38 17.77 0.77 -9.58
CA SER A 38 18.44 2.05 -9.34
C SER A 38 19.83 1.89 -8.69
N TRP A 39 20.44 0.69 -8.69
CA TRP A 39 21.77 0.52 -8.11
C TRP A 39 22.81 1.41 -8.80
N GLY A 40 23.47 2.28 -8.02
CA GLY A 40 24.45 3.25 -8.53
C GLY A 40 23.87 4.35 -9.42
N ARG A 41 22.53 4.51 -9.44
CA ARG A 41 21.82 5.50 -10.27
C ARG A 41 20.82 6.27 -9.40
N PRO A 42 20.40 7.48 -9.81
CA PRO A 42 19.28 8.17 -9.17
C PRO A 42 18.03 7.28 -9.16
N LEU A 43 17.19 7.45 -8.13
CA LEU A 43 15.90 6.76 -8.09
C LEU A 43 15.05 7.16 -9.29
N ALA A 44 14.40 6.18 -9.90
CA ALA A 44 13.35 6.44 -10.87
C ALA A 44 12.13 7.00 -10.12
N LEU A 45 12.00 8.33 -10.17
CA LEU A 45 10.81 9.04 -9.70
C LEU A 45 9.85 9.09 -10.89
N ASP A 46 8.69 8.48 -10.71
CA ASP A 46 7.71 8.32 -11.76
C ASP A 46 6.59 9.37 -11.61
N ASP A 47 5.68 9.42 -12.58
CA ASP A 47 4.53 10.32 -12.57
C ASP A 47 3.75 10.20 -11.26
N GLY A 48 3.38 11.34 -10.67
CA GLY A 48 2.70 11.41 -9.39
C GLY A 48 3.63 11.62 -8.18
N TYR A 49 4.94 11.36 -8.28
CA TYR A 49 5.85 11.45 -7.13
C TYR A 49 5.92 12.87 -6.56
N ASP A 50 6.09 13.88 -7.42
CA ASP A 50 6.17 15.27 -7.00
C ASP A 50 4.81 15.83 -6.51
N GLN A 51 3.70 15.28 -7.00
CA GLN A 51 2.35 15.65 -6.56
C GLN A 51 1.92 14.94 -5.27
N THR A 52 2.64 13.89 -4.87
CA THR A 52 2.37 13.16 -3.64
C THR A 52 2.89 13.98 -2.45
N PRO A 53 2.12 14.15 -1.36
CA PRO A 53 2.60 14.79 -0.14
C PRO A 53 3.87 14.11 0.41
N ASP A 54 4.78 14.87 1.01
CA ASP A 54 6.10 14.37 1.43
C ASP A 54 6.04 13.13 2.32
N GLY A 55 5.12 13.11 3.29
CA GLY A 55 4.91 11.96 4.19
C GLY A 55 4.40 10.68 3.49
N LEU A 56 3.95 10.77 2.24
CA LEU A 56 3.41 9.64 1.46
C LEU A 56 4.27 9.22 0.27
N LYS A 57 5.26 10.05 -0.13
CA LYS A 57 6.13 9.79 -1.29
C LYS A 57 6.80 8.43 -1.23
N MET A 58 7.53 8.16 -0.14
CA MET A 58 8.26 6.89 0.02
C MET A 58 7.33 5.68 0.22
N PRO A 59 6.32 5.71 1.10
CA PRO A 59 5.36 4.60 1.22
C PRO A 59 4.70 4.21 -0.11
N PHE A 60 4.26 5.20 -0.90
CA PHE A 60 3.61 4.91 -2.18
C PHE A 60 4.59 4.44 -3.24
N LYS A 61 5.83 4.97 -3.26
CA LYS A 61 6.87 4.46 -4.15
C LYS A 61 7.23 3.01 -3.85
N ILE A 62 7.35 2.62 -2.58
CA ILE A 62 7.64 1.24 -2.17
C ILE A 62 6.55 0.30 -2.68
N LEU A 63 5.27 0.65 -2.51
CA LEU A 63 4.15 -0.16 -3.03
C LEU A 63 4.24 -0.31 -4.55
N LYS A 64 4.45 0.79 -5.27
CA LYS A 64 4.54 0.79 -6.74
C LYS A 64 5.70 -0.06 -7.25
N ASP A 65 6.88 0.08 -6.65
CA ASP A 65 8.06 -0.70 -6.99
C ASP A 65 7.84 -2.21 -6.73
N ALA A 66 6.97 -2.57 -5.78
CA ALA A 66 6.53 -3.94 -5.51
C ALA A 66 5.36 -4.42 -6.38
N GLY A 67 4.86 -3.60 -7.33
CA GLY A 67 3.73 -3.94 -8.18
C GLY A 67 2.36 -3.82 -7.49
N HIS A 68 2.30 -3.16 -6.33
CA HIS A 68 1.08 -2.91 -5.56
C HIS A 68 0.65 -1.44 -5.66
N VAL A 69 -0.61 -1.18 -5.32
CA VAL A 69 -1.18 0.18 -5.24
C VAL A 69 -1.63 0.47 -3.80
N PRO A 70 -1.76 1.75 -3.41
CA PRO A 70 -2.36 2.10 -2.13
C PRO A 70 -3.78 1.54 -2.00
N ALA A 71 -4.19 1.21 -0.77
CA ALA A 71 -5.52 0.65 -0.48
C ALA A 71 -6.66 1.57 -0.95
N GLU A 72 -6.43 2.89 -0.95
CA GLU A 72 -7.38 3.89 -1.42
C GLU A 72 -7.63 3.75 -2.93
N VAL A 73 -6.61 3.42 -3.72
CA VAL A 73 -6.75 3.15 -5.15
C VAL A 73 -7.53 1.87 -5.40
N GLU A 74 -7.34 0.84 -4.56
CA GLU A 74 -8.13 -0.41 -4.64
C GLU A 74 -9.60 -0.15 -4.36
N LEU A 75 -9.91 0.62 -3.31
CA LEU A 75 -11.29 1.02 -2.99
C LEU A 75 -11.93 1.81 -4.14
N MET A 76 -11.19 2.75 -4.75
CA MET A 76 -11.69 3.49 -5.91
C MET A 76 -12.01 2.58 -7.09
N ARG A 77 -11.19 1.55 -7.35
CA ARG A 77 -11.43 0.54 -8.40
C ARG A 77 -12.66 -0.31 -8.09
N GLU A 78 -12.84 -0.76 -6.85
CA GLU A 78 -14.03 -1.52 -6.43
C GLU A 78 -15.30 -0.70 -6.59
N ILE A 79 -15.29 0.57 -6.15
CA ILE A 79 -16.40 1.50 -6.32
C ILE A 79 -16.74 1.69 -7.81
N ALA A 80 -15.73 1.91 -8.66
CA ALA A 80 -15.93 2.11 -10.09
C ALA A 80 -16.53 0.87 -10.77
N ALA A 81 -16.05 -0.32 -10.42
CA ALA A 81 -16.58 -1.57 -10.96
C ALA A 81 -18.06 -1.78 -10.57
N LEU A 82 -18.39 -1.63 -9.28
CA LEU A 82 -19.76 -1.78 -8.81
C LEU A 82 -20.70 -0.70 -9.38
N GLN A 83 -20.20 0.53 -9.58
CA GLN A 83 -20.97 1.59 -10.21
C GLN A 83 -21.24 1.27 -11.69
N ALA A 84 -20.24 0.78 -12.43
CA ALA A 84 -20.43 0.37 -13.81
C ALA A 84 -21.45 -0.77 -13.95
N GLU A 85 -21.46 -1.73 -13.02
CA GLU A 85 -22.47 -2.78 -12.96
C GLU A 85 -23.88 -2.22 -12.70
N LEU A 86 -24.02 -1.22 -11.82
CA LEU A 86 -25.30 -0.55 -11.57
C LEU A 86 -25.78 0.25 -12.78
N ASP A 87 -24.86 0.91 -13.48
CA ASP A 87 -25.17 1.76 -14.64
C ASP A 87 -25.53 0.91 -15.88
N ALA A 88 -24.96 -0.29 -16.01
CA ALA A 88 -25.26 -1.25 -17.06
C ALA A 88 -26.52 -2.09 -16.79
N ALA A 89 -27.09 -2.03 -15.58
CA ALA A 89 -28.24 -2.84 -15.20
C ALA A 89 -29.51 -2.45 -15.99
N PRO A 90 -30.28 -3.41 -16.51
CA PRO A 90 -31.54 -3.12 -17.19
C PRO A 90 -32.55 -2.43 -16.28
N ALA A 91 -33.44 -1.61 -16.85
CA ALA A 91 -34.49 -0.93 -16.09
C ALA A 91 -35.43 -1.90 -15.33
N ALA A 92 -35.58 -3.13 -15.82
CA ALA A 92 -36.35 -4.17 -15.14
C ALA A 92 -35.70 -4.68 -13.83
N GLU A 93 -34.39 -4.50 -13.68
CA GLU A 93 -33.63 -4.86 -12.48
C GLU A 93 -33.45 -3.67 -11.52
N ALA A 94 -33.91 -2.49 -11.92
CA ALA A 94 -33.89 -1.31 -11.08
C ALA A 94 -34.71 -1.55 -9.80
N ASP A 95 -34.15 -1.14 -8.67
CA ASP A 95 -34.77 -1.27 -7.34
C ASP A 95 -35.17 -2.71 -6.94
N THR A 96 -34.52 -3.72 -7.53
CA THR A 96 -34.55 -5.08 -6.98
C THR A 96 -33.79 -5.13 -5.64
N PRO A 97 -34.02 -6.15 -4.78
CA PRO A 97 -33.21 -6.35 -3.57
C PRO A 97 -31.71 -6.43 -3.87
N ALA A 98 -31.33 -7.07 -4.97
CA ALA A 98 -29.93 -7.18 -5.41
C ALA A 98 -29.36 -5.82 -5.83
N TRP A 99 -30.13 -5.01 -6.57
CA TRP A 99 -29.75 -3.64 -6.93
C TRP A 99 -29.54 -2.76 -5.70
N ARG A 100 -30.49 -2.80 -4.74
CA ARG A 100 -30.37 -2.04 -3.47
C ARG A 100 -29.15 -2.46 -2.66
N ALA A 101 -28.88 -3.77 -2.56
CA ALA A 101 -27.70 -4.27 -1.85
C ALA A 101 -26.39 -3.78 -2.50
N ARG A 102 -26.30 -3.79 -3.83
CA ARG A 102 -25.13 -3.30 -4.56
C ARG A 102 -24.96 -1.79 -4.42
N ARG A 103 -26.05 -1.01 -4.51
CA ARG A 103 -26.03 0.44 -4.25
C ARG A 103 -25.60 0.76 -2.82
N GLN A 104 -26.09 -0.01 -1.85
CA GLN A 104 -25.71 0.12 -0.45
C GLN A 104 -24.20 -0.15 -0.26
N ARG A 105 -23.69 -1.21 -0.89
CA ARG A 105 -22.25 -1.53 -0.88
C ARG A 105 -21.39 -0.41 -1.45
N VAL A 106 -21.80 0.21 -2.56
CA VAL A 106 -21.12 1.38 -3.13
C VAL A 106 -21.09 2.55 -2.15
N ALA A 107 -22.21 2.81 -1.45
CA ALA A 107 -22.28 3.88 -0.46
C ALA A 107 -21.32 3.64 0.73
N GLU A 108 -21.27 2.40 1.22
CA GLU A 108 -20.35 2.00 2.31
C GLU A 108 -18.88 2.17 1.92
N LEU A 109 -18.51 1.70 0.73
CA LEU A 109 -17.13 1.84 0.22
C LEU A 109 -16.74 3.30 0.04
N ARG A 110 -17.66 4.16 -0.44
CA ARG A 110 -17.42 5.61 -0.55
C ARG A 110 -17.20 6.25 0.82
N GLN A 111 -17.98 5.86 1.84
CA GLN A 111 -17.78 6.33 3.20
C GLN A 111 -16.43 5.87 3.75
N GLN A 112 -16.06 4.60 3.56
CA GLN A 112 -14.77 4.07 3.97
C GLN A 112 -13.62 4.83 3.30
N LEU A 113 -13.69 5.05 1.99
CA LEU A 113 -12.69 5.80 1.25
C LEU A 113 -12.55 7.24 1.79
N ALA A 114 -13.66 7.93 2.03
CA ALA A 114 -13.65 9.29 2.58
C ALA A 114 -12.94 9.36 3.94
N LEU A 115 -13.22 8.42 4.84
CA LEU A 115 -12.55 8.34 6.15
C LEU A 115 -11.06 8.06 6.03
N ARG A 116 -10.65 7.17 5.12
CA ARG A 116 -9.23 6.87 4.88
C ARG A 116 -8.48 8.07 4.30
N LEU A 117 -9.07 8.75 3.31
CA LEU A 117 -8.47 9.95 2.72
C LEU A 117 -8.33 11.08 3.75
N GLU A 118 -9.32 11.25 4.64
CA GLU A 118 -9.21 12.22 5.73
C GLU A 118 -8.11 11.85 6.72
N HIS A 119 -7.97 10.57 7.06
CA HIS A 119 -6.85 10.10 7.87
C HIS A 119 -5.52 10.40 7.19
N LEU A 120 -5.35 10.03 5.92
CA LEU A 120 -4.13 10.28 5.16
C LEU A 120 -3.81 11.77 5.08
N ARG A 121 -4.81 12.63 4.85
CA ARG A 121 -4.63 14.08 4.85
C ARG A 121 -4.08 14.59 6.18
N ARG A 122 -4.56 14.04 7.31
CA ARG A 122 -4.07 14.40 8.64
C ARG A 122 -2.69 13.85 8.96
N SER A 123 -2.38 12.63 8.53
CA SER A 123 -1.11 11.97 8.82
C SER A 123 0.02 12.39 7.87
N ALA A 124 -0.30 12.77 6.63
CA ALA A 124 0.66 13.21 5.63
C ALA A 124 1.03 14.69 5.72
N SER A 125 0.28 15.45 6.53
CA SER A 125 0.52 16.87 6.81
C SER A 125 1.36 17.09 8.08
N LEU A 126 1.76 16.02 8.77
CA LEU A 126 2.77 16.03 9.84
C LEU A 126 4.14 15.69 9.24
#